data_AF-A0A7K2M1T4-F1
#
_entry.id   AF-A0A7K2M1T4-F1
#
_cell.length_a   1.000
_cell.length_b   1.000
_cell.length_c   1.000
_cell.angle_alpha   90.00
_cell.angle_beta   90.00
_cell.angle_gamma   90.00
#
_symmetry.space_group_name_H-M   'P 1'
#
loop_
_entity.id
_entity.type
_entity.pdbx_description
1 polymer ?
#
loop_
_entity_poly.entity_id
_entity_poly.type
_entity_poly.pdbx_seq_one_letter_code
_entity_poly.pdbx_strand_id
1 'polypeptide(L)'
;SDTHAAATAGTGPLARVGNADLVRGISDCLSISRAVAETTPTVEVYEALAAACVRTADTHHWLGDPELGGLRAPLEAVRGTAEQVLAEFRTVRTLTRQAADALEEAAGRL
;
A
#
# COMPACT_ATOMS: atom_id res chain seq x y z
N SER A 1 -31.45 4.20 -2.00
CA SER A 1 -31.25 5.38 -2.84
C SER A 1 -30.45 4.96 -4.06
N ASP A 2 -31.12 4.33 -5.03
CA ASP A 2 -30.48 3.66 -6.17
C ASP A 2 -30.76 4.42 -7.48
N THR A 3 -30.65 5.76 -7.45
CA THR A 3 -31.17 6.61 -8.54
C THR A 3 -30.13 7.54 -9.17
N HIS A 4 -28.83 7.21 -9.10
CA HIS A 4 -27.79 7.95 -9.84
C HIS A 4 -26.75 7.05 -10.52
N ALA A 5 -27.18 6.09 -11.35
CA ALA A 5 -26.27 5.32 -12.20
C ALA A 5 -26.73 5.22 -13.66
N ALA A 6 -27.40 6.26 -14.17
CA ALA A 6 -27.51 6.48 -15.61
C ALA A 6 -26.66 7.71 -16.00
N ALA A 7 -25.36 7.65 -15.72
CA ALA A 7 -24.41 8.53 -16.39
C ALA A 7 -24.15 7.92 -17.77
N THR A 8 -24.28 8.72 -18.82
CA THR A 8 -23.93 8.36 -20.21
C THR A 8 -22.69 7.49 -20.23
N ALA A 9 -22.81 6.25 -20.71
CA ALA A 9 -21.65 5.39 -20.91
C ALA A 9 -20.69 6.18 -21.82
N GLY A 10 -19.55 6.60 -21.26
CA GLY A 10 -18.52 7.27 -22.03
C GLY A 10 -18.13 6.38 -23.21
N THR A 11 -17.67 6.97 -24.30
CA THR A 11 -17.03 6.21 -25.37
C THR A 11 -15.54 6.09 -25.04
N GLY A 12 -14.96 4.89 -25.15
CA GLY A 12 -13.52 4.68 -25.00
C GLY A 12 -13.11 3.61 -23.98
N PRO A 13 -11.78 3.45 -23.74
CA PRO A 13 -11.21 2.38 -22.93
C PRO A 13 -11.80 2.23 -21.51
N LEU A 14 -12.05 3.36 -20.83
CA LEU A 14 -12.63 3.39 -19.48
C LEU A 14 -14.04 2.79 -19.43
N ALA A 15 -14.80 2.89 -20.52
CA ALA A 15 -16.15 2.33 -20.59
C ALA A 15 -16.16 0.80 -20.51
N ARG A 16 -15.05 0.13 -20.90
CA ARG A 16 -14.90 -1.34 -20.80
C ARG A 16 -14.82 -1.83 -19.35
N VAL A 17 -14.33 -0.98 -18.44
CA VAL A 17 -14.18 -1.30 -17.01
C VAL A 17 -15.53 -1.15 -16.28
N GLY A 18 -16.31 -0.14 -16.66
CA GLY A 18 -17.58 0.18 -16.03
C GLY A 18 -17.43 1.12 -14.82
N ASN A 19 -18.34 2.09 -14.72
CA ASN A 19 -18.23 3.18 -13.74
C ASN A 19 -18.15 2.70 -12.28
N ALA A 20 -18.89 1.64 -11.93
CA ALA A 20 -18.87 1.11 -10.56
C ALA A 20 -17.47 0.59 -10.17
N ASP A 21 -16.78 -0.09 -11.09
CA ASP A 21 -15.45 -0.61 -10.81
C ASP A 21 -14.38 0.49 -10.85
N LEU A 22 -14.52 1.47 -11.76
CA LEU A 22 -13.67 2.67 -11.77
C LEU A 22 -13.76 3.44 -10.46
N VAL A 23 -14.97 3.72 -9.98
CA VAL A 23 -15.19 4.44 -8.73
C VAL A 23 -14.60 3.67 -7.55
N ARG A 24 -14.79 2.35 -7.50
CA ARG A 24 -14.24 1.52 -6.44
C ARG A 24 -12.70 1.52 -6.46
N GLY A 25 -12.08 1.29 -7.62
CA GLY A 25 -10.63 1.30 -7.75
C GLY A 25 -9.99 2.65 -7.42
N ILE A 26 -10.59 3.75 -7.87
CA ILE A 26 -10.11 5.10 -7.54
C ILE A 26 -10.27 5.37 -6.03
N SER A 27 -11.38 4.95 -5.42
CA SER A 27 -11.62 5.13 -3.98
C SER A 27 -10.61 4.35 -3.13
N ASP A 28 -10.25 3.14 -3.54
CA ASP A 28 -9.22 2.34 -2.87
C ASP A 28 -7.84 3.00 -2.98
N CYS A 29 -7.44 3.48 -4.17
CA CYS A 29 -6.20 4.23 -4.35
C CYS A 29 -6.16 5.51 -3.50
N LEU A 30 -7.26 6.26 -3.42
CA LEU A 30 -7.36 7.45 -2.57
C LEU A 30 -7.28 7.11 -1.08
N SER A 31 -7.89 6.01 -0.66
CA SER A 31 -7.82 5.55 0.73
C SER A 31 -6.39 5.18 1.13
N ILE A 32 -5.64 4.52 0.24
CA ILE A 32 -4.21 4.24 0.41
C ILE A 32 -3.41 5.54 0.50
N SER A 33 -3.65 6.50 -0.41
CA SER A 33 -2.95 7.80 -0.38
C SER A 33 -3.18 8.57 0.93
N ARG A 34 -4.39 8.51 1.50
CA ARG A 34 -4.70 9.14 2.79
C ARG A 34 -4.04 8.41 3.95
N ALA A 35 -4.06 7.08 3.95
CA ALA A 35 -3.36 6.29 4.95
C ALA A 35 -1.87 6.64 4.98
N VAL A 36 -1.22 6.86 3.84
CA VAL A 36 0.18 7.31 3.80
C VAL A 36 0.38 8.68 4.47
N ALA A 37 -0.55 9.62 4.26
CA ALA A 37 -0.42 11.00 4.74
C ALA A 37 -0.74 11.18 6.23
N GLU A 38 -1.65 10.37 6.78
CA GLU A 38 -2.25 10.61 8.09
C GLU A 38 -1.71 9.69 9.19
N THR A 39 -0.91 8.67 8.87
CA THR A 39 -0.65 7.59 9.83
C THR A 39 0.57 7.82 10.73
N THR A 40 0.41 7.47 12.00
CA THR A 40 1.52 7.31 12.96
C THR A 40 2.32 6.04 12.60
N PRO A 41 3.64 6.13 12.34
CA PRO A 41 4.40 5.00 11.80
C PRO A 41 4.56 3.87 12.82
N THR A 42 3.88 2.74 12.58
CA THR A 42 4.08 1.47 13.30
C THR A 42 4.26 0.31 12.32
N VAL A 43 4.81 -0.81 12.79
CA VAL A 43 4.97 -2.02 11.96
C VAL A 43 3.63 -2.48 11.39
N GLU A 44 2.60 -2.53 12.23
CA GLU A 44 1.26 -3.01 11.88
C GLU A 44 0.62 -2.12 10.80
N VAL A 45 0.85 -0.80 10.88
CA VAL A 45 0.40 0.17 9.88
C VAL A 45 1.04 -0.11 8.53
N TYR A 46 2.36 -0.28 8.48
CA TYR A 46 3.06 -0.53 7.21
C TYR A 46 2.72 -1.90 6.62
N GLU A 47 2.49 -2.92 7.46
CA GLU A 47 1.98 -4.22 7.01
C GLU A 47 0.58 -4.10 6.41
N ALA A 48 -0.32 -3.37 7.08
CA ALA A 48 -1.67 -3.12 6.57
C ALA A 48 -1.65 -2.32 5.25
N LEU A 49 -0.77 -1.33 5.14
CA LEU A 49 -0.57 -0.51 3.94
C LEU A 49 -0.07 -1.35 2.76
N ALA A 50 0.97 -2.17 2.98
CA ALA A 50 1.50 -3.06 1.94
C ALA A 50 0.43 -4.05 1.47
N ALA A 51 -0.32 -4.64 2.41
CA ALA A 51 -1.41 -5.56 2.11
C ALA A 51 -2.57 -4.87 1.35
N ALA A 52 -2.89 -3.61 1.69
CA ALA A 52 -3.89 -2.83 0.96
C ALA A 52 -3.47 -2.60 -0.50
N CYS A 53 -2.20 -2.24 -0.74
CA CYS A 53 -1.69 -2.06 -2.09
C CYS A 53 -1.82 -3.35 -2.94
N VAL A 54 -1.48 -4.51 -2.36
CA VAL A 54 -1.65 -5.81 -3.05
C VAL A 54 -3.12 -6.08 -3.38
N ARG A 55 -4.01 -5.97 -2.39
CA ARG A 55 -5.45 -6.21 -2.60
C ARG A 55 -6.04 -5.31 -3.67
N THR A 56 -5.68 -4.02 -3.68
CA THR A 56 -6.16 -3.06 -4.68
C THR A 56 -5.65 -3.41 -6.09
N ALA A 57 -4.36 -3.76 -6.23
CA ALA A 57 -3.79 -4.17 -7.52
C ALA A 57 -4.40 -5.48 -8.06
N ASP A 58 -4.69 -6.43 -7.15
CA ASP A 58 -5.29 -7.72 -7.51
C ASP A 58 -6.79 -7.62 -7.79
N THR A 59 -7.51 -6.71 -7.13
CA THR A 59 -8.95 -6.51 -7.34
C THR A 59 -9.22 -5.73 -8.63
N HIS A 60 -8.39 -4.72 -8.91
CA HIS A 60 -8.58 -3.81 -10.03
C HIS A 60 -7.47 -3.97 -11.06
N HIS A 61 -7.49 -5.07 -11.81
CA HIS A 61 -6.47 -5.40 -12.81
C HIS A 61 -6.26 -4.31 -13.87
N TRP A 62 -7.31 -3.52 -14.15
CA TRP A 62 -7.27 -2.40 -15.10
C TRP A 62 -6.31 -1.28 -14.67
N LEU A 63 -5.92 -1.20 -13.39
CA LEU A 63 -4.93 -0.22 -12.90
C LEU A 63 -3.56 -0.38 -13.59
N GLY A 64 -3.27 -1.57 -14.13
CA GLY A 64 -2.07 -1.85 -14.91
C GLY A 64 -2.16 -1.45 -16.38
N ASP A 65 -3.33 -1.05 -16.88
CA ASP A 65 -3.52 -0.64 -18.26
C ASP A 65 -2.96 0.78 -18.46
N PRO A 66 -1.92 0.97 -19.30
CA PRO A 66 -1.35 2.29 -19.55
C PRO A 66 -2.33 3.23 -20.24
N GLU A 67 -3.34 2.73 -20.96
CA GLU A 67 -4.38 3.56 -21.58
C GLU A 67 -5.37 4.13 -20.55
N LEU A 68 -5.37 3.60 -19.31
CA LEU A 68 -6.29 3.97 -18.23
C LEU A 68 -5.63 4.78 -17.12
N GLY A 69 -4.42 5.32 -17.38
CA GLY A 69 -3.71 6.22 -16.46
C GLY A 69 -2.61 5.54 -15.63
N GLY A 70 -2.35 4.25 -15.80
CA GLY A 70 -1.14 3.58 -15.28
C GLY A 70 -0.96 3.65 -13.76
N LEU A 71 -2.06 3.60 -12.99
CA LEU A 71 -2.06 3.75 -11.53
C LEU A 71 -1.34 2.63 -10.76
N ARG A 72 -1.06 1.50 -11.42
CA ARG A 72 -0.32 0.40 -10.79
C ARG A 72 1.13 0.78 -10.42
N ALA A 73 1.82 1.56 -11.24
CA ALA A 73 3.20 1.96 -10.95
C ALA A 73 3.34 2.78 -9.64
N PRO A 74 2.56 3.86 -9.40
CA PRO A 74 2.62 4.56 -8.12
C PRO A 74 2.15 3.70 -6.94
N LEU A 75 1.18 2.79 -7.14
CA LEU A 75 0.73 1.85 -6.11
C LEU A 75 1.85 0.88 -5.69
N GLU A 76 2.59 0.34 -6.66
CA GLU A 76 3.76 -0.52 -6.42
C GLU A 76 4.89 0.24 -5.71
N ALA A 77 5.09 1.53 -6.04
CA ALA A 77 6.09 2.37 -5.36
C ALA A 77 5.76 2.60 -3.88
N VAL A 78 4.48 2.86 -3.55
CA VAL A 78 4.02 2.98 -2.16
C VAL A 78 4.24 1.67 -1.41
N ARG A 79 3.87 0.54 -2.02
CA ARG A 79 4.08 -0.79 -1.43
C ARG A 79 5.56 -1.06 -1.17
N GLY A 80 6.42 -0.85 -2.16
CA GLY A 80 7.86 -1.09 -2.04
C GLY A 80 8.48 -0.25 -0.92
N THR A 81 8.06 1.01 -0.79
CA THR A 81 8.51 1.88 0.30
C THR A 81 8.05 1.36 1.66
N ALA A 82 6.81 0.90 1.79
CA ALA A 82 6.31 0.29 3.03
C ALA A 82 7.11 -0.97 3.41
N GLU A 83 7.42 -1.83 2.44
CA GLU A 83 8.24 -3.04 2.64
C GLU A 83 9.67 -2.70 3.06
N GLN A 84 10.27 -1.64 2.50
CA GLN A 84 11.59 -1.14 2.92
C GLN A 84 11.59 -0.67 4.38
N VAL A 85 10.56 0.08 4.79
CA VAL A 85 10.42 0.52 6.19
C VAL A 85 10.27 -0.66 7.14
N LEU A 86 9.51 -1.69 6.75
CA LEU A 86 9.38 -2.94 7.52
C LEU A 86 10.71 -3.68 7.65
N ALA A 87 11.51 -3.71 6.58
CA ALA A 87 12.85 -4.29 6.63
C ALA A 87 13.75 -3.53 7.61
N GLU A 88 13.70 -2.19 7.60
CA GLU A 88 14.48 -1.35 8.51
C GLU A 88 14.09 -1.58 9.97
N PHE A 89 12.79 -1.69 10.27
CA PHE A 89 12.34 -2.03 11.63
C PHE A 89 12.93 -3.36 12.12
N ARG A 90 12.99 -4.39 11.26
CA ARG A 90 13.58 -5.70 11.60
C ARG A 90 15.09 -5.59 11.82
N THR A 91 15.78 -4.79 11.02
CA THR A 91 17.22 -4.51 11.17
C THR A 91 17.49 -3.85 12.51
N VAL A 92 16.79 -2.77 12.85
CA VAL A 92 16.94 -2.06 14.13
C VAL A 92 16.71 -2.98 15.31
N ARG A 93 15.65 -3.82 15.27
CA ARG A 93 15.38 -4.80 16.33
C ARG A 93 16.51 -5.81 16.49
N THR A 94 17.04 -6.30 15.37
CA THR A 94 18.14 -7.28 15.37
C THR A 94 19.41 -6.67 15.98
N LEU A 95 19.80 -5.48 15.53
CA LEU A 95 20.99 -4.78 16.04
C LEU A 95 20.86 -4.42 17.52
N THR A 96 19.66 -3.97 17.94
CA THR A 96 19.39 -3.66 19.35
C THR A 96 19.59 -4.89 20.24
N ARG A 97 19.07 -6.06 19.82
CA ARG A 97 19.25 -7.31 20.56
C ARG A 97 20.72 -7.71 20.62
N GLN A 98 21.43 -7.67 19.50
CA GLN A 98 22.85 -8.00 19.45
C GLN A 98 23.70 -7.09 20.35
N ALA A 99 23.36 -5.81 20.43
CA ALA A 99 24.03 -4.88 21.34
C ALA A 99 23.78 -5.23 22.81
N ALA A 100 22.55 -5.62 23.17
CA ALA A 100 22.22 -6.05 24.53
C ALA A 100 22.96 -7.35 24.92
N ASP A 101 22.96 -8.34 24.03
CA ASP A 101 23.65 -9.62 24.22
C ASP A 101 25.16 -9.39 24.44
N ALA A 102 25.78 -8.51 23.64
CA ALA A 102 27.20 -8.17 23.77
C ALA A 102 27.55 -7.45 25.09
N LEU A 103 26.65 -6.61 25.60
CA LEU A 103 26.83 -5.94 26.90
C LEU A 103 26.75 -6.94 28.05
N GLU A 104 25.81 -7.88 28.00
CA GLU A 104 25.68 -8.94 29.00
C GLU A 104 26.90 -9.87 29.01
N GLU A 105 27.38 -10.28 27.83
CA GLU A 105 28.62 -11.07 27.71
C GLU A 105 29.84 -10.34 28.28
N ALA A 106 29.96 -9.04 28.04
CA ALA A 106 31.08 -8.25 28.57
C ALA A 106 30.99 -8.11 30.10
N ALA A 107 29.79 -7.91 30.65
CA ALA A 107 29.57 -7.81 32.08
C ALA A 107 29.85 -9.15 32.81
N GLY A 108 29.49 -10.29 32.21
CA GLY A 108 29.75 -11.62 32.79
C GLY A 108 31.22 -12.05 32.78
N ARG A 109 32.11 -11.30 32.12
CA ARG A 109 33.56 -11.54 32.10
C ARG A 109 34.34 -10.75 33.17
N LEU A 110 33.66 -9.87 33.92
CA LEU A 110 34.19 -9.11 35.05
C LEU A 110 33.92 -9.83 36.38
#